data_AF-A0A3M4SM07-F1
#
_entry.id   AF-A0A3M4SM07-F1
#
_cell.length_a   1.000
_cell.length_b   1.000
_cell.length_c   1.000
_cell.angle_alpha   90.00
_cell.angle_beta   90.00
_cell.angle_gamma   90.00
#
_symmetry.space_group_name_H-M   'P 1'
#
loop_
_entity.id
_entity.type
_entity.pdbx_description
1 polymer ?
#
loop_
_entity_poly.entity_id
_entity_poly.type
_entity_poly.pdbx_seq_one_letter_code
_entity_poly.pdbx_strand_id
1 'polypeptide(L)'
;MHTEKLITILTDIEKLTNKQPELLKLIENLDAIHQELPKILSQLLIITNPNNLRAEAHEKHNLLLTKVNSSLRKSRFSTITKAAHEIEELLHLQEVSFFDNAAFDIKNIVDAIDDHLSNPSIETSLKLINSAHELKKSLLEIKACKKLLLETIAKELSFENERNKTFKIYFPQHISLSQFTAKTDALNSIIEECCNLVGLSVQEAAVEIKKIESGSYFARISANPLVVILLTTIINNGSNYFFKELENNNTTPLRESSDIIDKLLKIRETLATNGHDVKKIDENIKKSSLIISKQLEKLLENTQQIEVNDHTIQTRNYDQLPIEVKKQLNSDQTQAKVEDLE
;
A
#
# COMPACT_ATOMS: atom_id res chain seq x y z
N MET A 1 -3.01 -2.59 0.49
CA MET A 1 -1.70 -1.99 0.17
C MET A 1 -1.06 -1.47 1.44
N HIS A 2 0.12 -1.98 1.83
CA HIS A 2 0.75 -1.66 3.11
C HIS A 2 1.01 -0.17 3.25
N THR A 3 0.56 0.44 4.34
CA THR A 3 0.83 1.84 4.70
C THR A 3 2.31 2.18 4.58
N GLU A 4 3.21 1.24 4.91
CA GLU A 4 4.67 1.39 4.79
C GLU A 4 5.19 1.37 3.34
N LYS A 5 4.63 0.51 2.47
CA LYS A 5 4.93 0.53 1.03
C LYS A 5 4.43 1.82 0.41
N LEU A 6 3.21 2.26 0.75
CA LEU A 6 2.67 3.54 0.30
C LEU A 6 3.51 4.72 0.79
N ILE A 7 4.00 4.72 2.04
CA ILE A 7 4.90 5.75 2.55
C ILE A 7 6.25 5.75 1.83
N THR A 8 6.80 4.58 1.53
CA THR A 8 8.04 4.46 0.75
C THR A 8 7.84 5.07 -0.64
N ILE A 9 6.76 4.69 -1.33
CA ILE A 9 6.36 5.25 -2.63
C ILE A 9 6.20 6.77 -2.56
N LEU A 10 5.44 7.28 -1.59
CA LEU A 10 5.23 8.72 -1.38
C LEU A 10 6.53 9.45 -1.04
N THR A 11 7.46 8.79 -0.35
CA THR A 11 8.77 9.34 -0.01
C THR A 11 9.69 9.41 -1.22
N ASP A 12 9.65 8.40 -2.10
CA ASP A 12 10.43 8.39 -3.32
C ASP A 12 9.89 9.43 -4.32
N ILE A 13 8.57 9.57 -4.44
CA ILE A 13 7.91 10.64 -5.21
C ILE A 13 8.32 12.02 -4.66
N GLU A 14 8.28 12.21 -3.34
CA GLU A 14 8.67 13.50 -2.74
C GLU A 14 10.17 13.79 -2.94
N LYS A 15 11.04 12.80 -2.77
CA LYS A 15 12.49 12.95 -3.04
C LYS A 15 12.74 13.32 -4.49
N LEU A 16 12.04 12.69 -5.44
CA LEU A 16 12.18 12.99 -6.86
C LEU A 16 11.64 14.36 -7.22
N THR A 17 10.46 14.70 -6.71
CA THR A 17 9.88 16.04 -6.89
C THR A 17 10.85 17.11 -6.38
N ASN A 18 11.46 16.89 -5.21
CA ASN A 18 12.45 17.79 -4.63
C ASN A 18 13.80 17.80 -5.38
N LYS A 19 14.15 16.73 -6.11
CA LYS A 19 15.33 16.66 -6.99
C LYS A 19 15.15 17.47 -8.28
N GLN A 20 13.94 17.95 -8.58
CA GLN A 20 13.61 18.71 -9.79
C GLN A 20 13.24 20.17 -9.47
N PRO A 21 14.19 20.98 -8.97
CA PRO A 21 13.91 22.35 -8.49
C PRO A 21 13.48 23.31 -9.61
N GLU A 22 13.85 23.05 -10.87
CA GLU A 22 13.48 23.90 -12.00
C GLU A 22 11.99 23.79 -12.35
N LEU A 23 11.44 22.56 -12.36
CA LEU A 23 10.02 22.31 -12.57
C LEU A 23 9.19 22.92 -11.42
N LEU A 24 9.61 22.67 -10.18
CA LEU A 24 8.94 23.23 -9.00
C LEU A 24 8.93 24.76 -9.03
N LYS A 25 10.05 25.39 -9.36
CA LYS A 25 10.15 26.85 -9.44
C LYS A 25 9.27 27.41 -10.56
N LEU A 26 9.15 26.72 -11.70
CA LEU A 26 8.23 27.12 -12.77
C LEU A 26 6.77 27.04 -12.28
N ILE A 27 6.39 25.94 -11.64
CA ILE A 27 5.05 25.73 -11.07
C ILE A 27 4.73 26.82 -10.04
N GLU A 28 5.66 27.13 -9.14
CA GLU A 28 5.49 28.18 -8.12
C GLU A 28 5.29 29.57 -8.74
N ASN A 29 6.08 29.91 -9.76
CA ASN A 29 5.96 31.20 -10.44
C ASN A 29 4.63 31.32 -11.20
N LEU A 30 4.16 30.25 -11.85
CA LEU A 30 2.90 30.24 -12.58
C LEU A 30 1.70 30.23 -11.62
N ASP A 31 1.77 29.49 -10.52
CA ASP A 31 0.73 29.52 -9.48
C ASP A 31 0.65 30.90 -8.80
N ALA A 32 1.76 31.59 -8.58
CA ALA A 32 1.73 32.96 -8.08
C ALA A 32 0.95 33.89 -9.02
N ILE A 33 1.05 33.69 -10.34
CA ILE A 33 0.24 34.42 -11.33
C ILE A 33 -1.23 34.00 -11.21
N HIS A 34 -1.52 32.70 -11.05
CA HIS A 34 -2.88 32.19 -10.83
C HIS A 34 -3.57 32.89 -9.63
N GLN A 35 -2.88 33.01 -8.50
CA GLN A 35 -3.41 33.67 -7.30
C GLN A 35 -3.71 35.17 -7.50
N GLU A 36 -3.06 35.81 -8.47
CA GLU A 36 -3.33 37.21 -8.82
C GLU A 36 -4.50 37.39 -9.80
N LEU A 37 -4.91 36.33 -10.53
CA LEU A 37 -5.97 36.41 -11.54
C LEU A 37 -7.32 36.92 -10.98
N PRO A 38 -7.83 36.47 -9.82
CA PRO A 38 -9.07 37.00 -9.27
C PRO A 38 -9.02 38.51 -9.00
N LYS A 39 -7.85 39.02 -8.59
CA LYS A 39 -7.63 40.45 -8.37
C LYS A 39 -7.61 41.23 -9.68
N ILE A 40 -6.98 40.68 -10.72
CA ILE A 40 -6.95 41.27 -12.06
C ILE A 40 -8.38 41.32 -12.65
N LEU A 41 -9.13 40.23 -12.54
CA LEU A 41 -10.49 40.13 -13.06
C LEU A 41 -11.45 41.07 -12.32
N SER A 42 -11.38 41.14 -10.99
CA SER A 42 -12.21 42.07 -10.21
C SER A 42 -11.94 43.53 -10.53
N GLN A 43 -10.70 43.92 -10.82
CA GLN A 43 -10.36 45.27 -11.28
C GLN A 43 -11.03 45.61 -12.62
N LEU A 44 -11.08 44.65 -13.56
CA LEU A 44 -11.73 44.84 -14.85
C LEU A 44 -13.25 44.93 -14.73
N LEU A 45 -13.86 44.17 -13.81
CA LEU A 45 -15.31 44.15 -13.59
C LEU A 45 -15.88 45.46 -13.04
N ILE A 46 -15.06 46.28 -12.37
CA ILE A 46 -15.48 47.56 -11.77
C ILE A 46 -15.51 48.70 -12.80
N ILE A 47 -14.91 48.51 -13.98
CA ILE A 47 -14.81 49.56 -15.00
C ILE A 47 -16.13 49.66 -15.79
N THR A 48 -16.80 50.79 -15.66
CA THR A 48 -18.10 51.05 -16.29
C THR A 48 -18.00 51.69 -17.69
N ASN A 49 -16.85 52.26 -18.05
CA ASN A 49 -16.62 52.87 -19.37
C ASN A 49 -16.00 51.85 -20.35
N PRO A 50 -16.66 51.53 -21.48
CA PRO A 50 -16.16 50.54 -22.45
C PRO A 50 -14.77 50.84 -23.05
N ASN A 51 -14.44 52.11 -23.27
CA ASN A 51 -13.14 52.48 -23.83
C ASN A 51 -12.01 52.29 -22.82
N ASN A 52 -12.27 52.62 -21.55
CA ASN A 52 -11.33 52.41 -20.46
C ASN A 52 -11.20 50.92 -20.14
N LEU A 53 -12.30 50.15 -20.22
CA LEU A 53 -12.29 48.71 -20.03
C LEU A 53 -11.41 48.02 -21.08
N ARG A 54 -11.55 48.42 -22.36
CA ARG A 54 -10.75 47.84 -23.44
C ARG A 54 -9.26 48.16 -23.30
N ALA A 55 -8.93 49.39 -22.91
CA ALA A 55 -7.54 49.80 -22.66
C ALA A 55 -6.94 49.02 -21.48
N GLU A 56 -7.64 48.97 -20.34
CA GLU A 56 -7.19 48.24 -19.15
C GLU A 56 -7.07 46.74 -19.42
N ALA A 57 -8.05 46.13 -20.10
CA ALA A 57 -8.02 44.72 -20.47
C ALA A 57 -6.81 44.39 -21.36
N HIS A 58 -6.48 45.28 -22.30
CA HIS A 58 -5.30 45.12 -23.14
C HIS A 58 -3.99 45.24 -22.34
N GLU A 59 -3.92 46.18 -21.39
CA GLU A 59 -2.78 46.31 -20.49
C GLU A 59 -2.59 45.07 -19.61
N LYS A 60 -3.67 44.57 -18.98
CA LYS A 60 -3.63 43.35 -18.15
C LYS A 60 -3.29 42.11 -18.97
N HIS A 61 -3.78 42.02 -20.21
CA HIS A 61 -3.42 40.96 -21.16
C HIS A 61 -1.90 40.97 -21.43
N ASN A 62 -1.33 42.12 -21.78
CA ASN A 62 0.11 42.24 -22.05
C ASN A 62 0.95 41.96 -20.79
N LEU A 63 0.47 42.37 -19.62
CA LEU A 63 1.10 42.08 -18.33
C LEU A 63 1.15 40.58 -18.06
N LEU A 64 0.05 39.86 -18.27
CA LEU A 64 -0.03 38.40 -18.09
C LEU A 64 0.92 37.67 -19.04
N LEU A 65 0.88 37.99 -20.33
CA LEU A 65 1.81 37.46 -21.32
C LEU A 65 3.26 37.71 -20.92
N THR A 66 3.59 38.92 -20.46
CA THR A 66 4.96 39.25 -20.04
C THR A 66 5.39 38.44 -18.83
N LYS A 67 4.51 38.28 -17.83
CA LYS A 67 4.79 37.47 -16.64
C LYS A 67 5.02 36.01 -16.99
N VAL A 68 4.13 35.40 -17.77
CA VAL A 68 4.25 34.01 -18.22
C VAL A 68 5.53 33.80 -19.01
N ASN A 69 5.80 34.65 -20.01
CA ASN A 69 7.04 34.58 -20.79
C ASN A 69 8.29 34.76 -19.93
N SER A 70 8.25 35.63 -18.91
CA SER A 70 9.38 35.82 -17.99
C SER A 70 9.65 34.61 -17.11
N SER A 71 8.59 33.90 -16.68
CA SER A 71 8.70 32.65 -15.92
C SER A 71 9.27 31.54 -16.78
N LEU A 72 8.85 31.47 -18.04
CA LEU A 72 9.32 30.52 -19.04
C LEU A 72 10.79 30.73 -19.44
N ARG A 73 11.21 31.99 -19.68
CA ARG A 73 12.61 32.33 -20.02
C ARG A 73 13.63 31.99 -18.92
N LYS A 74 13.18 31.93 -17.66
CA LYS A 74 14.04 31.59 -16.51
C LYS A 74 14.26 30.08 -16.37
N SER A 75 13.60 29.27 -17.18
CA SER A 75 13.57 27.83 -17.04
C SER A 75 14.21 27.14 -18.24
N ARG A 76 14.89 26.00 -18.01
CA ARG A 76 15.45 25.18 -19.08
C ARG A 76 14.44 24.11 -19.47
N PHE A 77 13.79 24.30 -20.61
CA PHE A 77 12.73 23.41 -21.10
C PHE A 77 13.15 21.95 -21.22
N SER A 78 14.35 21.68 -21.75
CA SER A 78 14.89 20.32 -21.83
C SER A 78 14.98 19.63 -20.46
N THR A 79 15.28 20.40 -19.41
CA THR A 79 15.33 19.90 -18.03
C THR A 79 13.92 19.67 -17.49
N ILE A 80 12.98 20.58 -17.80
CA ILE A 80 11.58 20.49 -17.36
C ILE A 80 10.89 19.29 -18.00
N THR A 81 10.98 19.10 -19.31
CA THR A 81 10.35 17.98 -20.01
C THR A 81 10.92 16.65 -19.54
N LYS A 82 12.25 16.59 -19.34
CA LYS A 82 12.90 15.40 -18.77
C LYS A 82 12.43 15.13 -17.34
N ALA A 83 12.37 16.16 -16.50
CA ALA A 83 11.87 16.06 -15.13
C ALA A 83 10.40 15.61 -15.06
N ALA A 84 9.56 16.18 -15.93
CA ALA A 84 8.15 15.81 -16.05
C ALA A 84 8.00 14.35 -16.46
N HIS A 85 8.74 13.90 -17.48
CA HIS A 85 8.70 12.50 -17.91
C HIS A 85 9.20 11.52 -16.85
N GLU A 86 10.29 11.84 -16.14
CA GLU A 86 10.79 11.02 -15.04
C GLU A 86 9.75 10.89 -13.90
N ILE A 87 9.02 11.96 -13.59
CA ILE A 87 7.97 11.92 -12.55
C ILE A 87 6.73 11.17 -13.06
N GLU A 88 6.31 11.40 -14.30
CA GLU A 88 5.17 10.70 -14.94
C GLU A 88 5.39 9.18 -14.98
N GLU A 89 6.57 8.73 -15.45
CA GLU A 89 6.93 7.31 -15.52
C GLU A 89 6.86 6.67 -14.14
N LEU A 90 7.36 7.34 -13.11
CA LEU A 90 7.34 6.85 -11.74
C LEU A 90 5.96 6.82 -11.11
N LEU A 91 5.09 7.77 -11.45
CA LEU A 91 3.69 7.75 -11.00
C LEU A 91 2.93 6.59 -11.64
N HIS A 92 3.17 6.31 -12.93
CA HIS A 92 2.58 5.17 -13.63
C HIS A 92 3.12 3.80 -13.21
N LEU A 93 4.36 3.74 -12.71
CA LEU A 93 4.92 2.52 -12.12
C LEU A 93 4.22 2.09 -10.83
N GLN A 94 3.37 2.95 -10.24
CA GLN A 94 2.58 2.63 -9.06
C GLN A 94 1.18 2.16 -9.45
N GLU A 95 0.76 0.97 -8.99
CA GLU A 95 -0.58 0.40 -9.25
C GLU A 95 -1.70 1.10 -8.44
N VAL A 96 -1.58 2.40 -8.17
CA VAL A 96 -2.46 3.14 -7.28
C VAL A 96 -3.11 4.29 -8.02
N SER A 97 -4.42 4.20 -8.23
CA SER A 97 -5.21 5.21 -8.94
C SER A 97 -5.17 6.61 -8.31
N PHE A 98 -4.75 6.71 -7.05
CA PHE A 98 -4.50 7.98 -6.37
C PHE A 98 -3.47 8.85 -7.11
N PHE A 99 -2.52 8.25 -7.83
CA PHE A 99 -1.47 8.98 -8.55
C PHE A 99 -1.85 9.37 -9.98
N ASP A 100 -2.95 8.84 -10.52
CA ASP A 100 -3.38 9.08 -11.90
C ASP A 100 -3.63 10.57 -12.18
N ASN A 101 -4.21 11.28 -11.21
CA ASN A 101 -4.44 12.72 -11.33
C ASN A 101 -3.13 13.50 -11.43
N ALA A 102 -2.14 13.17 -10.61
CA ALA A 102 -0.84 13.83 -10.66
C ALA A 102 -0.08 13.52 -11.96
N ALA A 103 -0.16 12.28 -12.45
CA ALA A 103 0.43 11.90 -13.74
C ALA A 103 -0.22 12.66 -14.90
N PHE A 104 -1.56 12.74 -14.89
CA PHE A 104 -2.33 13.51 -15.86
C PHE A 104 -1.99 15.01 -15.84
N ASP A 105 -1.86 15.61 -14.65
CA ASP A 105 -1.51 17.02 -14.50
C ASP A 105 -0.08 17.34 -14.98
N ILE A 106 0.86 16.39 -14.80
CA ILE A 106 2.23 16.51 -15.33
C ILE A 106 2.23 16.52 -16.86
N LYS A 107 1.44 15.65 -17.48
CA LYS A 107 1.28 15.66 -18.93
C LYS A 107 0.66 16.98 -19.41
N ASN A 108 -0.40 17.43 -18.74
CA ASN A 108 -1.10 18.67 -19.09
C ASN A 108 -0.21 19.92 -18.99
N ILE A 109 0.74 19.97 -18.05
CA ILE A 109 1.66 21.11 -17.98
C ILE A 109 2.70 21.06 -19.12
N VAL A 110 3.18 19.88 -19.51
CA VAL A 110 4.11 19.74 -20.65
C VAL A 110 3.41 20.15 -21.95
N ASP A 111 2.22 19.61 -22.21
CA ASP A 111 1.43 19.96 -23.38
C ASP A 111 1.10 21.47 -23.41
N ALA A 112 0.76 22.07 -22.27
CA ALA A 112 0.47 23.50 -22.18
C ALA A 112 1.72 24.38 -22.38
N ILE A 113 2.90 23.91 -21.99
CA ILE A 113 4.17 24.59 -22.30
C ILE A 113 4.41 24.57 -23.80
N ASP A 114 4.27 23.42 -24.45
CA ASP A 114 4.51 23.25 -25.89
C ASP A 114 3.52 24.09 -26.72
N ASP A 115 2.25 24.10 -26.35
CA ASP A 115 1.22 24.93 -26.96
C ASP A 115 1.57 26.43 -26.85
N HIS A 116 2.00 26.88 -25.66
CA HIS A 116 2.33 28.27 -25.43
C HIS A 116 3.62 28.70 -26.15
N LEU A 117 4.62 27.83 -26.23
CA LEU A 117 5.86 28.09 -26.99
C LEU A 117 5.60 28.16 -28.49
N SER A 118 4.68 27.33 -29.00
CA SER A 118 4.31 27.29 -30.41
C SER A 118 3.50 28.52 -30.83
N ASN A 119 2.54 28.95 -30.00
CA ASN A 119 1.72 30.13 -30.26
C ASN A 119 1.38 30.89 -28.96
N PRO A 120 2.24 31.85 -28.56
CA PRO A 120 2.01 32.64 -27.36
C PRO A 120 0.75 33.50 -27.48
N SER A 121 -0.27 33.19 -26.68
CA SER A 121 -1.53 33.94 -26.61
C SER A 121 -2.06 33.95 -25.18
N ILE A 122 -3.07 34.79 -24.89
CA ILE A 122 -3.73 34.78 -23.58
C ILE A 122 -4.33 33.42 -23.25
N GLU A 123 -4.89 32.73 -24.24
CA GLU A 123 -5.53 31.43 -24.06
C GLU A 123 -4.50 30.38 -23.66
N THR A 124 -3.38 30.31 -24.40
CA THR A 124 -2.29 29.38 -24.06
C THR A 124 -1.61 29.76 -22.74
N SER A 125 -1.51 31.06 -22.41
CA SER A 125 -1.05 31.52 -21.09
C SER A 125 -1.96 31.07 -19.95
N LEU A 126 -3.28 31.23 -20.09
CA LEU A 126 -4.25 30.82 -19.07
C LEU A 126 -4.28 29.30 -18.91
N LYS A 127 -4.22 28.55 -20.02
CA LYS A 127 -4.10 27.08 -20.00
C LYS A 127 -2.86 26.66 -19.20
N LEU A 128 -1.71 27.26 -19.49
CA LEU A 128 -0.45 26.98 -18.78
C LEU A 128 -0.52 27.34 -17.29
N ILE A 129 -1.09 28.50 -16.94
CA ILE A 129 -1.27 28.93 -15.55
C ILE A 129 -2.16 27.94 -14.78
N ASN A 130 -3.27 27.50 -15.38
CA ASN A 130 -4.20 26.56 -14.76
C ASN A 130 -3.58 25.17 -14.61
N SER A 131 -2.90 24.64 -15.64
CA SER A 131 -2.20 23.35 -15.54
C SER A 131 -1.15 23.35 -14.43
N ALA A 132 -0.43 24.47 -14.26
CA ALA A 132 0.52 24.60 -13.15
C ALA A 132 -0.16 24.64 -11.77
N HIS A 133 -1.31 25.28 -11.65
CA HIS A 133 -2.09 25.31 -10.41
C HIS A 133 -2.60 23.92 -10.02
N GLU A 134 -3.21 23.18 -10.96
CA GLU A 134 -3.72 21.83 -10.70
C GLU A 134 -2.57 20.87 -10.32
N LEU A 135 -1.45 20.91 -11.05
CA LEU A 135 -0.28 20.11 -10.71
C LEU A 135 0.23 20.42 -9.29
N LYS A 136 0.30 21.70 -8.90
CA LYS A 136 0.71 22.09 -7.55
C LYS A 136 -0.23 21.49 -6.49
N LYS A 137 -1.54 21.54 -6.74
CA LYS A 137 -2.56 20.97 -5.85
C LYS A 137 -2.40 19.46 -5.71
N SER A 138 -2.27 18.74 -6.82
CA SER A 138 -2.04 17.28 -6.83
C SER A 138 -0.77 16.89 -6.06
N LEU A 139 0.33 17.64 -6.22
CA LEU A 139 1.56 17.42 -5.44
C LEU A 139 1.38 17.72 -3.93
N LEU A 140 0.56 18.71 -3.56
CA LEU A 140 0.24 18.99 -2.16
C LEU A 140 -0.64 17.91 -1.55
N GLU A 141 -1.58 17.35 -2.30
CA GLU A 141 -2.43 16.23 -1.86
C GLU A 141 -1.59 14.98 -1.59
N ILE A 142 -0.61 14.67 -2.44
CA ILE A 142 0.38 13.61 -2.23
C ILE A 142 1.15 13.83 -0.92
N LYS A 143 1.64 15.05 -0.67
CA LYS A 143 2.35 15.40 0.57
C LYS A 143 1.45 15.30 1.80
N ALA A 144 0.21 15.75 1.71
CA ALA A 144 -0.76 15.68 2.80
C ALA A 144 -1.11 14.22 3.13
N CYS A 145 -1.30 13.37 2.11
CA CYS A 145 -1.52 11.95 2.27
C CYS A 145 -0.36 11.29 3.02
N LYS A 146 0.89 11.57 2.61
CA LYS A 146 2.09 11.08 3.31
C LYS A 146 2.09 11.47 4.78
N LYS A 147 1.80 12.75 5.09
CA LYS A 147 1.75 13.24 6.46
C LYS A 147 0.70 12.50 7.29
N LEU A 148 -0.51 12.31 6.75
CA LEU A 148 -1.59 11.59 7.43
C LEU A 148 -1.22 10.13 7.70
N LEU A 149 -0.57 9.46 6.74
CA LEU A 149 -0.12 8.08 6.91
C LEU A 149 0.98 7.98 7.98
N LEU A 150 1.94 8.91 7.98
CA LEU A 150 2.98 8.98 9.00
C LEU A 150 2.42 9.25 10.40
N GLU A 151 1.42 10.14 10.52
CA GLU A 151 0.74 10.39 11.80
C GLU A 151 -0.06 9.18 12.28
N THR A 152 -0.66 8.42 11.34
CA THR A 152 -1.36 7.17 11.64
C THR A 152 -0.38 6.10 12.13
N ILE A 153 0.76 5.92 11.45
CA ILE A 153 1.81 5.00 11.89
C ILE A 153 2.44 5.46 13.21
N ALA A 154 2.70 6.74 13.42
CA ALA A 154 3.27 7.24 14.67
C ALA A 154 2.34 6.98 15.87
N LYS A 155 1.01 7.10 15.66
CA LYS A 155 0.03 6.66 16.66
C LYS A 155 0.08 5.15 16.86
N GLU A 156 0.18 4.35 15.81
CA GLU A 156 0.32 2.89 15.91
C GLU A 156 1.64 2.45 16.60
N LEU A 157 2.73 3.19 16.40
CA LEU A 157 4.04 2.95 17.01
C LEU A 157 4.10 3.42 18.47
N SER A 158 3.28 4.41 18.87
CA SER A 158 3.17 4.77 20.29
C SER A 158 2.56 3.66 21.17
N PHE A 159 2.03 2.59 20.56
CA PHE A 159 1.66 1.33 21.20
C PHE A 159 2.80 0.28 21.23
N GLU A 160 4.05 0.60 20.83
CA GLU A 160 5.17 -0.36 20.67
C GLU A 160 5.66 -1.09 21.93
N ASN A 161 5.10 -0.83 23.11
CA ASN A 161 5.24 -1.76 24.25
C ASN A 161 4.57 -3.13 24.02
N GLU A 162 3.95 -3.35 22.84
CA GLU A 162 3.21 -4.55 22.44
C GLU A 162 3.90 -5.47 21.40
N ARG A 163 5.20 -5.32 21.09
CA ARG A 163 5.86 -6.26 20.15
C ARG A 163 5.77 -7.72 20.58
N ASN A 164 5.73 -7.99 21.89
CA ASN A 164 5.53 -9.33 22.42
C ASN A 164 4.05 -9.70 22.62
N LYS A 165 3.12 -8.84 22.25
CA LYS A 165 1.67 -9.03 22.45
C LYS A 165 0.87 -9.02 21.16
N THR A 166 1.51 -8.83 20.00
CA THR A 166 0.80 -8.73 18.72
C THR A 166 1.33 -9.71 17.68
N PHE A 167 0.42 -10.30 16.93
CA PHE A 167 0.66 -11.17 15.79
C PHE A 167 0.07 -10.51 14.55
N LYS A 168 0.82 -10.48 13.45
CA LYS A 168 0.38 -10.01 12.14
C LYS A 168 0.54 -11.13 11.12
N ILE A 169 -0.49 -11.35 10.31
CA ILE A 169 -0.42 -12.22 9.12
C ILE A 169 -1.04 -11.51 7.92
N TYR A 170 -0.40 -11.67 6.77
CA TYR A 170 -0.83 -11.10 5.51
C TYR A 170 -0.68 -12.09 4.36
N PHE A 171 -1.70 -12.13 3.50
CA PHE A 171 -1.69 -12.86 2.23
C PHE A 171 -1.83 -11.85 1.10
N PRO A 172 -0.84 -11.76 0.19
CA PRO A 172 -0.83 -10.76 -0.87
C PRO A 172 -1.87 -10.99 -1.96
N GLN A 173 -2.38 -12.21 -2.07
CA GLN A 173 -3.33 -12.62 -3.09
C GLN A 173 -4.72 -12.02 -2.82
N HIS A 174 -5.42 -11.61 -3.88
CA HIS A 174 -6.83 -11.27 -3.76
C HIS A 174 -7.61 -12.53 -3.41
N ILE A 175 -8.54 -12.40 -2.46
CA ILE A 175 -9.33 -13.54 -1.98
C ILE A 175 -10.82 -13.26 -2.12
N SER A 176 -11.57 -14.30 -2.48
CA SER A 176 -13.03 -14.26 -2.42
C SER A 176 -13.52 -14.18 -0.97
N LEU A 177 -14.75 -13.72 -0.77
CA LEU A 177 -15.38 -13.71 0.56
C LEU A 177 -15.40 -15.10 1.22
N SER A 178 -15.63 -16.16 0.43
CA SER A 178 -15.61 -17.54 0.94
C SER A 178 -14.22 -17.94 1.43
N GLN A 179 -13.16 -17.56 0.72
CA GLN A 179 -11.78 -17.84 1.14
C GLN A 179 -11.40 -16.99 2.35
N PHE A 180 -11.87 -15.74 2.42
CA PHE A 180 -11.70 -14.88 3.59
C PHE A 180 -12.25 -15.56 4.84
N THR A 181 -13.53 -15.96 4.82
CA THR A 181 -14.18 -16.64 5.95
C THR A 181 -13.43 -17.91 6.34
N ALA A 182 -13.08 -18.76 5.37
CA ALA A 182 -12.35 -20.00 5.64
C ALA A 182 -10.98 -19.76 6.31
N LYS A 183 -10.21 -18.76 5.85
CA LYS A 183 -8.93 -18.40 6.45
C LYS A 183 -9.10 -17.78 7.83
N THR A 184 -10.14 -16.96 8.05
CA THR A 184 -10.47 -16.40 9.37
C THR A 184 -10.83 -17.50 10.36
N ASP A 185 -11.66 -18.46 9.98
CA ASP A 185 -12.06 -19.57 10.83
C ASP A 185 -10.88 -20.48 11.17
N ALA A 186 -10.02 -20.74 10.19
CA ALA A 186 -8.79 -21.50 10.38
C ALA A 186 -7.84 -20.79 11.36
N LEU A 187 -7.62 -19.49 11.17
CA LEU A 187 -6.77 -18.69 12.07
C LEU A 187 -7.33 -18.65 13.49
N ASN A 188 -8.64 -18.43 13.65
CA ASN A 188 -9.32 -18.46 14.94
C ASN A 188 -9.14 -19.81 15.64
N SER A 189 -9.32 -20.91 14.91
CA SER A 189 -9.14 -22.26 15.45
C SER A 189 -7.69 -22.48 15.94
N ILE A 190 -6.69 -21.98 15.23
CA ILE A 190 -5.28 -22.07 15.66
C ILE A 190 -5.05 -21.25 16.93
N ILE A 191 -5.61 -20.04 17.01
CA ILE A 191 -5.49 -19.17 18.20
C ILE A 191 -6.13 -19.85 19.42
N GLU A 192 -7.32 -20.43 19.27
CA GLU A 192 -8.01 -21.16 20.33
C GLU A 192 -7.17 -22.33 20.86
N GLU A 193 -6.56 -23.12 19.96
CA GLU A 193 -5.66 -24.19 20.38
C GLU A 193 -4.39 -23.65 21.08
N CYS A 194 -3.82 -22.53 20.62
CA CYS A 194 -2.73 -21.87 21.35
C CYS A 194 -3.14 -21.42 22.75
N CYS A 195 -4.33 -20.86 22.92
CA CYS A 195 -4.88 -20.50 24.24
C CYS A 195 -5.04 -21.75 25.13
N ASN A 196 -5.62 -22.82 24.59
CA ASN A 196 -5.81 -24.09 25.30
C ASN A 196 -4.48 -24.71 25.75
N LEU A 197 -3.44 -24.65 24.91
CA LEU A 197 -2.09 -25.15 25.25
C LEU A 197 -1.43 -24.38 26.40
N VAL A 198 -1.75 -23.10 26.54
CA VAL A 198 -1.29 -22.25 27.64
C VAL A 198 -2.18 -22.37 28.88
N GLY A 199 -3.35 -23.03 28.75
CA GLY A 199 -4.32 -23.20 29.83
C GLY A 199 -5.17 -21.96 30.09
N LEU A 200 -5.42 -21.15 29.05
CA LEU A 200 -6.25 -19.96 29.10
C LEU A 200 -7.42 -20.08 28.13
N SER A 201 -8.55 -19.48 28.47
CA SER A 201 -9.60 -19.15 27.50
C SER A 201 -9.17 -17.97 26.61
N VAL A 202 -9.87 -17.78 25.48
CA VAL A 202 -9.67 -16.63 24.57
C VAL A 202 -9.83 -15.29 25.32
N GLN A 203 -10.77 -15.22 26.26
CA GLN A 203 -11.01 -14.05 27.09
C GLN A 203 -9.88 -13.81 28.10
N GLU A 204 -9.41 -14.86 28.78
CA GLU A 204 -8.29 -14.76 29.74
C GLU A 204 -6.96 -14.43 29.04
N ALA A 205 -6.80 -14.92 27.81
CA ALA A 205 -5.68 -14.55 26.96
C ALA A 205 -5.80 -13.14 26.37
N ALA A 206 -6.90 -12.41 26.64
CA ALA A 206 -7.19 -11.08 26.12
C ALA A 206 -7.00 -10.97 24.60
N VAL A 207 -7.49 -11.97 23.87
CA VAL A 207 -7.41 -11.98 22.41
C VAL A 207 -8.30 -10.88 21.83
N GLU A 208 -7.70 -9.98 21.06
CA GLU A 208 -8.39 -8.89 20.41
C GLU A 208 -7.96 -8.80 18.94
N ILE A 209 -8.93 -8.76 18.02
CA ILE A 209 -8.67 -8.46 16.62
C ILE A 209 -8.51 -6.95 16.50
N LYS A 210 -7.26 -6.49 16.37
CA LYS A 210 -6.95 -5.07 16.17
C LYS A 210 -7.36 -4.60 14.79
N LYS A 211 -7.26 -5.48 13.79
CA LYS A 211 -7.58 -5.16 12.40
C LYS A 211 -7.80 -6.41 11.56
N ILE A 212 -8.77 -6.37 10.65
CA ILE A 212 -8.97 -7.38 9.61
C ILE A 212 -9.40 -6.72 8.29
N GLU A 213 -8.87 -7.17 7.15
CA GLU A 213 -9.22 -6.64 5.81
C GLU A 213 -9.50 -7.80 4.83
N SER A 214 -10.50 -7.61 3.95
CA SER A 214 -11.07 -8.69 3.11
C SER A 214 -10.63 -8.69 1.63
N GLY A 215 -10.05 -7.60 1.11
CA GLY A 215 -9.56 -7.58 -0.29
C GLY A 215 -8.28 -8.40 -0.49
N SER A 216 -7.38 -8.32 0.50
CA SER A 216 -6.22 -9.18 0.70
C SER A 216 -6.30 -9.62 2.15
N TYR A 217 -6.13 -10.92 2.46
CA TYR A 217 -6.28 -11.36 3.85
C TYR A 217 -5.21 -10.68 4.71
N PHE A 218 -5.63 -9.78 5.59
CA PHE A 218 -4.78 -9.17 6.60
C PHE A 218 -5.44 -9.35 7.95
N ALA A 219 -4.70 -9.85 8.94
CA ALA A 219 -5.15 -9.92 10.32
C ALA A 219 -4.04 -9.45 11.26
N ARG A 220 -4.40 -8.53 12.17
CA ARG A 220 -3.58 -8.11 13.31
C ARG A 220 -4.31 -8.45 14.58
N ILE A 221 -3.70 -9.29 15.40
CA ILE A 221 -4.27 -9.80 16.65
C ILE A 221 -3.36 -9.40 17.80
N SER A 222 -3.94 -8.98 18.93
CA SER A 222 -3.21 -8.91 20.19
C SER A 222 -3.69 -9.99 21.14
N ALA A 223 -2.78 -10.57 21.94
CA ALA A 223 -3.11 -11.56 22.94
C ALA A 223 -2.01 -11.64 24.02
N ASN A 224 -2.19 -12.55 24.97
CA ASN A 224 -1.16 -12.96 25.92
C ASN A 224 0.17 -13.27 25.19
N PRO A 225 1.32 -12.81 25.71
CA PRO A 225 2.60 -12.96 25.02
C PRO A 225 2.95 -14.39 24.62
N LEU A 226 2.66 -15.37 25.46
CA LEU A 226 3.00 -16.75 25.15
C LEU A 226 2.11 -17.32 24.03
N VAL A 227 0.84 -16.91 23.98
CA VAL A 227 -0.08 -17.25 22.88
C VAL A 227 0.45 -16.68 21.56
N VAL A 228 0.92 -15.44 21.56
CA VAL A 228 1.51 -14.78 20.38
C VAL A 228 2.80 -15.46 19.94
N ILE A 229 3.67 -15.84 20.89
CA ILE A 229 4.91 -16.57 20.60
C ILE A 229 4.59 -17.93 19.97
N LEU A 230 3.66 -18.69 20.54
CA LEU A 230 3.22 -19.97 19.99
C LEU A 230 2.65 -19.82 18.59
N LEU A 231 1.70 -18.90 18.41
CA LEU A 231 1.07 -18.64 17.12
C LEU A 231 2.11 -18.28 16.05
N THR A 232 3.05 -17.38 16.38
CA THR A 232 4.14 -16.98 15.49
C THR A 232 5.03 -18.17 15.11
N THR A 233 5.46 -18.97 16.10
CA THR A 233 6.32 -20.12 15.87
C THR A 233 5.63 -21.16 14.99
N ILE A 234 4.38 -21.49 15.30
CA ILE A 234 3.60 -22.50 14.58
C ILE A 234 3.40 -22.05 13.12
N ILE A 235 2.92 -20.82 12.89
CA ILE A 235 2.65 -20.31 11.55
C ILE A 235 3.95 -20.26 10.74
N ASN A 236 5.06 -19.79 11.33
CA ASN A 236 6.35 -19.73 10.64
C ASN A 236 6.87 -21.12 10.22
N ASN A 237 6.92 -22.07 11.15
CA ASN A 237 7.44 -23.41 10.84
C ASN A 237 6.50 -24.18 9.90
N GLY A 238 5.19 -24.10 10.14
CA GLY A 238 4.18 -24.73 9.29
C GLY A 238 4.21 -24.22 7.85
N SER A 239 4.31 -22.90 7.67
CA SER A 239 4.33 -22.28 6.33
C SER A 239 5.62 -22.59 5.57
N ASN A 240 6.77 -22.58 6.26
CA ASN A 240 8.04 -22.98 5.66
C ASN A 240 8.02 -24.44 5.17
N TYR A 241 7.44 -25.34 5.97
CA TYR A 241 7.29 -26.73 5.57
C TYR A 241 6.31 -26.88 4.39
N PHE A 242 5.13 -26.26 4.49
CA PHE A 242 4.09 -26.32 3.47
C PHE A 242 4.59 -25.87 2.09
N PHE A 243 5.27 -24.72 2.03
CA PHE A 243 5.81 -24.22 0.76
C PHE A 243 6.95 -25.08 0.22
N LYS A 244 7.78 -25.67 1.10
CA LYS A 244 8.82 -26.61 0.68
C LYS A 244 8.22 -27.91 0.10
N GLU A 245 7.15 -28.43 0.68
CA GLU A 245 6.48 -29.63 0.15
C GLU A 245 5.75 -29.35 -1.16
N LEU A 246 5.13 -28.17 -1.30
CA LEU A 246 4.57 -27.71 -2.57
C LEU A 246 5.61 -27.68 -3.70
N GLU A 247 6.84 -27.21 -3.41
CA GLU A 247 7.95 -27.23 -4.39
C GLU A 247 8.36 -28.64 -4.82
N ASN A 248 8.24 -29.62 -3.91
CA ASN A 248 8.62 -31.00 -4.17
C ASN A 248 7.53 -31.80 -4.93
N ASN A 249 6.43 -31.15 -5.36
CA ASN A 249 5.23 -31.79 -5.90
C ASN A 249 4.62 -32.86 -4.97
N ASN A 250 5.00 -32.83 -3.69
CA ASN A 250 4.39 -33.67 -2.67
C ASN A 250 3.09 -32.99 -2.25
N THR A 251 1.98 -33.45 -2.82
CA THR A 251 0.62 -33.05 -2.39
C THR A 251 0.19 -33.74 -1.09
N THR A 252 1.11 -34.44 -0.42
CA THR A 252 0.80 -35.09 0.84
C THR A 252 0.53 -34.05 1.91
N PRO A 253 -0.61 -34.15 2.62
CA PRO A 253 -0.89 -33.28 3.76
C PRO A 253 0.19 -33.48 4.83
N LEU A 254 0.22 -32.63 5.86
CA LEU A 254 0.84 -32.93 7.16
C LEU A 254 0.11 -34.13 7.82
N ARG A 255 0.17 -35.30 7.18
CA ARG A 255 -0.35 -36.61 7.61
C ARG A 255 0.76 -37.39 8.30
N GLU A 256 1.44 -36.73 9.21
CA GLU A 256 2.45 -37.34 10.05
C GLU A 256 1.86 -37.64 11.43
N SER A 257 2.54 -38.49 12.22
CA SER A 257 2.12 -38.71 13.60
C SER A 257 2.16 -37.39 14.38
N SER A 258 1.31 -37.26 15.41
CA SER A 258 1.22 -36.04 16.24
C SER A 258 2.58 -35.59 16.79
N ASP A 259 3.47 -36.53 17.05
CA ASP A 259 4.82 -36.28 17.59
C ASP A 259 5.77 -35.66 16.55
N ILE A 260 5.61 -36.01 15.27
CA ILE A 260 6.41 -35.42 14.19
C ILE A 260 5.87 -34.00 13.91
N ILE A 261 4.55 -33.84 13.88
CA ILE A 261 3.91 -32.53 13.72
C ILE A 261 4.30 -31.59 14.87
N ASP A 262 4.28 -32.04 16.13
CA ASP A 262 4.75 -31.26 17.29
C ASP A 262 6.20 -30.81 17.10
N LYS A 263 7.10 -31.72 16.71
CA LYS A 263 8.51 -31.39 16.46
C LYS A 263 8.68 -30.37 15.33
N LEU A 264 7.90 -30.49 14.27
CA LEU A 264 7.91 -29.57 13.13
C LEU A 264 7.41 -28.19 13.54
N LEU A 265 6.27 -28.13 14.23
CA LEU A 265 5.66 -26.88 14.69
C LEU A 265 6.34 -26.29 15.94
N LYS A 266 7.25 -27.04 16.56
CA LYS A 266 8.01 -26.70 17.77
C LYS A 266 7.13 -26.33 18.98
N ILE A 267 5.95 -26.93 19.10
CA ILE A 267 4.98 -26.57 20.15
C ILE A 267 5.57 -26.89 21.54
N ARG A 268 6.04 -28.11 21.72
CA ARG A 268 6.65 -28.57 22.97
C ARG A 268 7.91 -27.82 23.36
N GLU A 269 8.79 -27.58 22.39
CA GLU A 269 10.00 -26.77 22.60
C GLU A 269 9.64 -25.36 23.08
N THR A 270 8.67 -24.72 22.42
CA THR A 270 8.21 -23.37 22.78
C THR A 270 7.61 -23.33 24.18
N LEU A 271 6.74 -24.29 24.54
CA LEU A 271 6.14 -24.36 25.88
C LEU A 271 7.19 -24.60 26.97
N ALA A 272 8.11 -25.55 26.77
CA ALA A 272 9.16 -25.88 27.74
C ALA A 272 10.09 -24.68 28.01
N THR A 273 10.54 -24.00 26.95
CA THR A 273 11.44 -22.83 27.05
C THR A 273 10.76 -21.67 27.79
N ASN A 274 9.43 -21.60 27.80
CA ASN A 274 8.65 -20.60 28.52
C ASN A 274 8.14 -21.09 29.89
N GLY A 275 8.70 -22.17 30.42
CA GLY A 275 8.46 -22.62 31.81
C GLY A 275 7.20 -23.47 32.02
N HIS A 276 6.54 -23.94 30.96
CA HIS A 276 5.39 -24.85 31.08
C HIS A 276 5.84 -26.30 31.31
N ASP A 277 5.16 -27.00 32.21
CA ASP A 277 5.38 -28.43 32.49
C ASP A 277 4.72 -29.29 31.41
N VAL A 278 5.44 -29.47 30.31
CA VAL A 278 4.99 -30.19 29.12
C VAL A 278 4.57 -31.64 29.44
N LYS A 279 5.16 -32.28 30.46
CA LYS A 279 4.83 -33.67 30.81
C LYS A 279 3.38 -33.84 31.25
N LYS A 280 2.78 -32.81 31.85
CA LYS A 280 1.39 -32.84 32.33
C LYS A 280 0.36 -32.66 31.22
N ILE A 281 0.75 -32.07 30.10
CA ILE A 281 -0.14 -31.70 28.99
C ILE A 281 0.22 -32.43 27.70
N ASP A 282 0.94 -33.55 27.78
CA ASP A 282 1.45 -34.30 26.64
C ASP A 282 0.35 -34.69 25.64
N GLU A 283 -0.75 -35.25 26.14
CA GLU A 283 -1.90 -35.65 25.32
C GLU A 283 -2.62 -34.44 24.69
N ASN A 284 -2.68 -33.31 25.41
CA ASN A 284 -3.24 -32.07 24.87
C ASN A 284 -2.36 -31.52 23.74
N ILE A 285 -1.04 -31.59 23.87
CA ILE A 285 -0.10 -31.18 22.82
C ILE A 285 -0.32 -32.04 21.58
N LYS A 286 -0.35 -33.37 21.72
CA LYS A 286 -0.57 -34.27 20.57
C LYS A 286 -1.89 -33.97 19.85
N LYS A 287 -2.98 -33.79 20.60
CA LYS A 287 -4.30 -33.43 20.05
C LYS A 287 -4.25 -32.09 19.34
N SER A 288 -3.71 -31.06 19.99
CA SER A 288 -3.64 -29.70 19.46
C SER A 288 -2.78 -29.67 18.19
N SER A 289 -1.64 -30.36 18.17
CA SER A 289 -0.77 -30.49 16.98
C SER A 289 -1.54 -30.98 15.76
N LEU A 290 -2.39 -32.01 15.91
CA LEU A 290 -3.19 -32.54 14.80
C LEU A 290 -4.26 -31.54 14.32
N ILE A 291 -4.90 -30.82 15.25
CA ILE A 291 -5.90 -29.81 14.92
C ILE A 291 -5.23 -28.64 14.21
N ILE A 292 -4.16 -28.10 14.79
CA ILE A 292 -3.42 -26.96 14.26
C ILE A 292 -2.87 -27.29 12.88
N SER A 293 -2.31 -28.48 12.66
CA SER A 293 -1.86 -28.94 11.35
C SER A 293 -2.95 -28.85 10.28
N LYS A 294 -4.14 -29.40 10.55
CA LYS A 294 -5.28 -29.33 9.61
C LYS A 294 -5.74 -27.90 9.34
N GLN A 295 -5.70 -27.03 10.34
CA GLN A 295 -6.11 -25.64 10.18
C GLN A 295 -5.04 -24.82 9.45
N LEU A 296 -3.75 -25.13 9.63
CA LEU A 296 -2.67 -24.54 8.86
C LEU A 296 -2.81 -24.85 7.37
N GLU A 297 -3.14 -26.10 7.02
CA GLU A 297 -3.39 -26.47 5.63
C GLU A 297 -4.48 -25.61 5.00
N LYS A 298 -5.62 -25.45 5.69
CA LYS A 298 -6.72 -24.57 5.24
C LYS A 298 -6.31 -23.10 5.16
N LEU A 299 -5.55 -22.65 6.15
CA LEU A 299 -5.06 -21.27 6.21
C LEU A 299 -4.11 -20.97 5.05
N LEU A 300 -3.28 -21.94 4.63
CA LEU A 300 -2.29 -21.80 3.56
C LEU A 300 -2.78 -22.29 2.19
N GLU A 301 -3.97 -22.88 2.13
CA GLU A 301 -4.54 -23.42 0.91
C GLU A 301 -4.59 -22.36 -0.20
N ASN A 302 -4.21 -22.76 -1.42
CA ASN A 302 -4.15 -21.95 -2.63
C ASN A 302 -3.22 -20.72 -2.55
N THR A 303 -2.27 -20.71 -1.61
CA THR A 303 -1.32 -19.60 -1.44
C THR A 303 0.10 -20.02 -1.80
N GLN A 304 0.90 -19.09 -2.30
CA GLN A 304 2.33 -19.31 -2.63
C GLN A 304 3.28 -18.41 -1.84
N GLN A 305 2.72 -17.43 -1.13
CA GLN A 305 3.43 -16.45 -0.32
C GLN A 305 2.53 -16.00 0.84
N ILE A 306 3.15 -15.82 2.01
CA ILE A 306 2.57 -15.10 3.15
C ILE A 306 3.61 -14.17 3.75
N GLU A 307 3.14 -13.25 4.60
CA GLU A 307 3.98 -12.43 5.45
C GLU A 307 3.50 -12.56 6.91
N VAL A 308 4.43 -12.86 7.82
CA VAL A 308 4.17 -13.08 9.25
C VAL A 308 5.07 -12.15 10.04
N ASN A 309 4.48 -11.26 10.85
CA ASN A 309 5.22 -10.23 11.59
C ASN A 309 6.29 -9.52 10.74
N ASP A 310 5.90 -9.09 9.54
CA ASP A 310 6.75 -8.34 8.61
C ASP A 310 7.88 -9.20 7.98
N HIS A 311 7.85 -10.53 8.13
CA HIS A 311 8.73 -11.48 7.47
C HIS A 311 8.00 -12.28 6.39
N THR A 312 8.51 -12.24 5.16
CA THR A 312 7.95 -12.97 4.02
C THR A 312 8.40 -14.44 4.00
N ILE A 313 7.46 -15.35 3.77
CA ILE A 313 7.69 -16.77 3.50
C ILE A 313 7.03 -17.12 2.17
N GLN A 314 7.75 -17.71 1.23
CA GLN A 314 7.25 -17.99 -0.11
C GLN A 314 7.92 -19.21 -0.73
N THR A 315 7.30 -19.76 -1.78
CA THR A 315 7.94 -20.77 -2.64
C THR A 315 9.08 -20.15 -3.46
N ARG A 316 10.19 -20.87 -3.67
CA ARG A 316 11.36 -20.44 -4.45
C ARG A 316 11.02 -20.07 -5.89
N ASN A 317 10.06 -20.76 -6.47
CA ASN A 317 9.64 -20.53 -7.85
C ASN A 317 8.81 -19.25 -7.98
N TYR A 318 8.28 -18.70 -6.88
CA TYR A 318 7.45 -17.50 -6.91
C TYR A 318 8.19 -16.30 -7.52
N ASP A 319 9.44 -16.05 -7.14
CA ASP A 319 10.21 -14.92 -7.69
C ASP A 319 10.49 -15.06 -9.19
N GLN A 320 10.53 -16.29 -9.70
CA GLN A 320 10.81 -16.62 -11.10
C GLN A 320 9.56 -16.58 -11.99
N LEU A 321 8.36 -16.46 -11.42
CA LEU A 321 7.14 -16.32 -12.19
C LEU A 321 7.13 -14.97 -12.94
N PRO A 322 6.73 -14.95 -14.22
CA PRO A 322 6.49 -13.71 -14.97
C PRO A 322 5.54 -12.79 -14.20
N ILE A 323 5.73 -11.47 -14.35
CA ILE A 323 4.93 -10.47 -13.64
C ILE A 323 3.45 -10.63 -14.00
N GLU A 324 3.14 -10.97 -15.24
CA GLU A 324 1.79 -11.25 -15.73
C GLU A 324 1.17 -12.47 -15.03
N VAL A 325 1.97 -13.51 -14.75
CA VAL A 325 1.51 -14.73 -14.04
C VAL A 325 1.34 -14.46 -12.55
N LYS A 326 2.21 -13.64 -11.94
CA LYS A 326 2.02 -13.15 -10.57
C LYS A 326 0.75 -12.32 -10.44
N LYS A 327 0.45 -11.48 -11.44
CA LYS A 327 -0.79 -10.69 -11.52
C LYS A 327 -2.01 -11.60 -11.68
N GLN A 328 -1.96 -12.60 -12.57
CA GLN A 328 -3.03 -13.59 -12.78
C GLN A 328 -3.29 -14.47 -11.57
N LEU A 329 -2.25 -14.98 -10.90
CA LEU A 329 -2.41 -15.70 -9.63
C LEU A 329 -3.05 -14.84 -8.53
N ASN A 330 -2.87 -13.52 -8.61
CA ASN A 330 -3.48 -12.55 -7.71
C ASN A 330 -4.85 -12.03 -8.21
N SER A 331 -5.27 -12.27 -9.47
CA SER A 331 -6.52 -11.74 -10.07
C SER A 331 -7.55 -12.79 -10.51
N ASP A 332 -7.13 -13.98 -10.95
CA ASP A 332 -7.95 -14.90 -11.73
C ASP A 332 -8.82 -15.86 -10.89
N GLN A 333 -8.75 -15.80 -9.57
CA GLN A 333 -9.58 -16.66 -8.71
C GLN A 333 -11.05 -16.21 -8.61
N THR A 334 -11.46 -15.21 -9.40
CA THR A 334 -12.85 -14.73 -9.49
C THR A 334 -13.62 -15.36 -10.65
N GLN A 335 -12.97 -16.01 -11.63
CA GLN A 335 -13.64 -16.44 -12.88
C GLN A 335 -13.94 -17.94 -12.99
N ALA A 336 -13.32 -18.82 -12.18
CA ALA A 336 -13.46 -20.28 -12.36
C ALA A 336 -14.77 -20.91 -11.83
N LYS A 337 -15.86 -20.15 -11.65
CA LYS A 337 -17.15 -20.71 -11.16
C LYS A 337 -18.42 -20.26 -11.89
N VAL A 338 -18.30 -19.59 -13.04
CA VAL A 338 -19.48 -19.11 -13.80
C VAL A 338 -19.84 -20.01 -14.99
N GLU A 339 -18.98 -20.96 -15.41
CA GLU A 339 -19.23 -21.76 -16.63
C GLU A 339 -19.98 -23.09 -16.44
N ASP A 340 -20.40 -23.48 -15.22
CA ASP A 340 -21.17 -24.72 -14.98
C ASP A 340 -22.65 -24.50 -14.59
N LEU A 341 -23.23 -23.37 -14.99
CA LEU A 341 -24.67 -23.12 -14.88
C LEU A 341 -25.20 -22.48 -16.19
N GLU A 342 -25.24 -23.28 -17.26
CA GLU A 342 -26.21 -23.11 -18.35
C GLU A 342 -27.07 -24.37 -18.50
#